data_AF-A0A914QDQ1-F1
#
_entry.id   AF-A0A914QDQ1-F1
#
_cell.length_a   1.000
_cell.length_b   1.000
_cell.length_c   1.000
_cell.angle_alpha   90.00
_cell.angle_beta   90.00
_cell.angle_gamma   90.00
#
_symmetry.space_group_name_H-M   'P 1'
#
loop_
_entity.id
_entity.type
_entity.pdbx_description
1 polymer ?
#
loop_
_entity_poly.entity_id
_entity_poly.type
_entity_poly.pdbx_seq_one_letter_code
_entity_poly.pdbx_strand_id
1 'polypeptide(L)'
;MEWRKKYGDVFGFYFGDHLSVHIFDPEMIKEIFIKQFSSFVNREDSTFTQGYPLGESLLQVDKHGPHGYGWKEIRSIASPTFTTGKMRMVC
;
A
#
# COMPACT_ATOMS: atom_id res chain seq x y z
N MET A 1 5.08 18.01 -9.91
CA MET A 1 3.80 18.71 -10.23
C MET A 1 3.65 19.05 -11.72
N GLU A 2 4.72 19.13 -12.52
CA GLU A 2 4.63 19.50 -13.94
C GLU A 2 3.82 18.51 -14.80
N TRP A 3 3.97 17.21 -14.56
CA TRP A 3 3.25 16.16 -15.29
C TRP A 3 1.74 16.23 -15.05
N ARG A 4 1.31 16.51 -13.82
CA ARG A 4 -0.09 16.76 -13.48
C ARG A 4 -0.66 17.96 -14.25
N LYS A 5 0.11 19.05 -14.38
CA LYS A 5 -0.32 20.22 -15.18
C LYS A 5 -0.47 19.89 -16.66
N LYS A 6 0.34 18.98 -17.19
CA LYS A 6 0.37 18.62 -18.62
C LYS A 6 -0.65 17.54 -19.00
N TYR A 7 -0.83 16.54 -18.16
CA TYR A 7 -1.63 15.35 -18.46
C TYR A 7 -2.91 15.23 -17.62
N GLY A 8 -3.11 16.14 -16.67
CA GLY A 8 -4.26 16.16 -15.78
C GLY A 8 -4.04 15.32 -14.52
N ASP A 9 -5.15 15.05 -13.83
CA ASP A 9 -5.14 14.38 -12.52
C ASP A 9 -4.93 12.86 -12.60
N VAL A 10 -5.03 12.27 -13.78
CA VAL A 10 -4.77 10.84 -13.99
C VAL A 10 -3.89 10.67 -15.23
N PHE A 11 -2.74 10.05 -15.07
CA PHE A 11 -1.85 9.74 -16.19
C PHE A 11 -1.00 8.51 -15.89
N GLY A 12 -0.61 7.79 -16.95
CA GLY A 12 0.33 6.68 -16.86
C GLY A 12 1.71 7.09 -17.33
N PHE A 13 2.75 6.49 -16.75
CA PHE A 13 4.06 6.43 -17.37
C PHE A 13 4.64 5.01 -17.26
N TYR A 14 5.48 4.66 -18.22
CA TYR A 14 6.17 3.37 -18.21
C TYR A 14 7.52 3.51 -17.54
N PHE A 15 7.81 2.62 -16.59
CA PHE A 15 9.14 2.40 -16.04
C PHE A 15 9.63 1.04 -16.54
N GLY A 16 10.41 1.06 -17.63
CA GLY A 16 10.73 -0.17 -18.36
C GLY A 16 9.46 -0.78 -18.97
N ASP A 17 9.19 -2.05 -18.66
CA ASP A 17 8.00 -2.79 -19.05
C ASP A 17 6.82 -2.61 -18.06
N HIS A 18 7.05 -1.96 -16.93
CA HIS A 18 6.03 -1.72 -15.91
C HIS A 18 5.24 -0.43 -16.18
N LEU A 19 3.91 -0.52 -16.26
CA LEU A 19 3.02 0.64 -16.32
C LEU A 19 2.73 1.14 -14.90
N SER A 20 3.14 2.37 -14.60
CA SER A 20 2.77 3.07 -13.38
C SER A 20 1.66 4.08 -13.65
N VAL A 21 0.51 3.91 -12.99
CA VAL A 21 -0.62 4.84 -13.10
C VAL A 21 -0.61 5.80 -11.91
N HIS A 22 -0.55 7.09 -12.21
CA HIS A 22 -0.53 8.18 -11.24
C HIS A 22 -1.91 8.81 -11.14
N ILE A 23 -2.44 8.86 -9.92
CA ILE A 23 -3.81 9.30 -9.64
C ILE A 23 -3.74 10.41 -8.58
N PHE A 24 -4.26 11.57 -8.93
CA PHE A 24 -4.35 12.76 -8.07
C PHE A 24 -5.80 13.14 -7.74
N ASP A 25 -6.79 12.46 -8.34
CA ASP A 25 -8.21 12.64 -8.02
C ASP A 25 -8.55 11.99 -6.66
N PRO A 26 -8.99 12.77 -5.65
CA PRO A 26 -9.35 12.25 -4.33
C PRO A 26 -10.49 11.23 -4.35
N GLU A 27 -11.44 11.34 -5.28
CA GLU A 27 -12.56 10.39 -5.36
C GLU A 27 -12.08 9.04 -5.85
N MET A 28 -11.27 9.01 -6.91
CA MET A 28 -10.64 7.81 -7.42
C MET A 28 -9.66 7.18 -6.41
N ILE A 29 -8.90 7.98 -5.67
CA ILE A 29 -8.03 7.50 -4.58
C ILE A 29 -8.86 6.77 -3.53
N LYS A 30 -9.99 7.35 -3.08
CA LYS A 30 -10.89 6.70 -2.11
C LYS A 30 -11.49 5.41 -2.69
N GLU A 31 -11.89 5.42 -3.95
CA GLU A 31 -12.42 4.23 -4.61
C GLU A 31 -11.41 3.07 -4.56
N ILE A 32 -10.17 3.34 -4.95
CA ILE A 32 -9.09 2.34 -5.03
C ILE A 32 -8.66 1.87 -3.63
N PHE A 33 -8.37 2.78 -2.72
CA PHE A 33 -7.80 2.43 -1.41
C PHE A 33 -8.84 2.03 -0.35
N ILE A 34 -10.14 2.22 -0.60
CA ILE A 34 -11.21 1.86 0.34
C ILE A 34 -12.11 0.80 -0.27
N LYS A 35 -12.81 1.12 -1.36
CA LYS A 35 -13.84 0.23 -1.90
C LYS A 35 -13.25 -0.98 -2.61
N GLN A 36 -12.18 -0.76 -3.38
CA GLN A 36 -11.53 -1.77 -4.19
C GLN A 36 -10.20 -2.25 -3.59
N PHE A 37 -9.93 -1.94 -2.32
CA PHE A 37 -8.65 -2.21 -1.68
C PHE A 37 -8.16 -3.65 -1.87
N SER A 38 -9.07 -4.64 -1.80
CA SER A 38 -8.73 -6.05 -1.97
C SER A 38 -8.10 -6.42 -3.32
N SER A 39 -8.33 -5.60 -4.35
CA SER A 39 -7.78 -5.77 -5.70
C SER A 39 -6.41 -5.08 -5.86
N PHE A 40 -6.11 -4.08 -5.01
CA PHE A 40 -4.93 -3.22 -5.10
C PHE A 40 -3.99 -3.37 -3.89
N VAL A 41 -4.05 -4.52 -3.22
CA VAL A 41 -3.29 -4.73 -1.98
C VAL A 41 -1.83 -5.09 -2.22
N ASN A 42 -1.52 -5.67 -3.38
CA ASN A 42 -0.16 -6.07 -3.72
C ASN A 42 0.72 -4.83 -3.96
N ARG A 43 1.94 -4.86 -3.44
CA ARG A 43 2.96 -3.83 -3.67
C ARG A 43 3.95 -4.31 -4.73
N GLU A 44 4.59 -3.36 -5.39
CA GLU A 44 5.67 -3.65 -6.33
C GLU A 44 6.84 -4.30 -5.57
N ASP A 45 7.37 -5.39 -6.11
CA ASP A 45 8.59 -6.02 -5.60
C ASP A 45 9.79 -5.11 -5.85
N SER A 46 10.11 -4.28 -4.86
CA SER A 46 11.29 -3.43 -4.94
C SER A 46 12.54 -4.23 -4.56
N THR A 47 13.67 -3.97 -5.23
CA THR A 47 14.98 -4.52 -4.81
C THR A 47 15.35 -4.10 -3.38
N PHE A 48 14.79 -2.98 -2.89
CA PHE A 48 14.92 -2.50 -1.52
C PHE A 48 14.28 -3.44 -0.48
N THR A 49 13.18 -4.11 -0.82
CA THR A 49 12.48 -5.04 0.08
C THR A 49 13.10 -6.44 0.11
N GLN A 50 14.09 -6.72 -0.76
CA GLN A 50 14.78 -8.00 -0.84
C GLN A 50 16.02 -8.10 0.09
N GLY A 51 16.64 -6.96 0.43
CA GLY A 51 17.88 -6.95 1.23
C GLY A 51 17.68 -7.08 2.75
N TYR A 52 16.46 -6.91 3.23
CA TYR A 52 16.06 -7.01 4.65
C TYR A 52 14.66 -7.64 4.70
N PRO A 53 14.23 -8.30 5.79
CA PRO A 53 12.88 -8.90 5.91
C PRO A 53 11.74 -7.87 5.94
N LEU A 54 11.86 -6.76 5.21
CA LEU A 54 10.81 -5.78 4.97
C LEU A 54 9.73 -6.33 4.04
N GLY A 55 10.05 -7.28 3.15
CA GLY A 55 9.05 -7.93 2.30
C GLY A 55 7.95 -8.66 3.07
N GLU A 56 8.26 -9.15 4.29
CA GLU A 56 7.30 -9.82 5.16
C GLU A 56 6.60 -8.88 6.13
N SER A 57 6.97 -7.59 6.13
CA SER A 57 6.35 -6.58 6.99
C SER A 57 4.90 -6.31 6.56
N LEU A 58 4.07 -5.91 7.53
CA LEU A 58 2.70 -5.46 7.28
C LEU A 58 2.60 -4.40 6.16
N LEU A 59 3.66 -3.63 5.94
CA LEU A 59 3.69 -2.56 4.93
C LEU A 59 3.87 -3.07 3.49
N GLN A 60 4.41 -4.28 3.31
CA GLN A 60 4.79 -4.83 2.00
C GLN A 60 4.13 -6.18 1.70
N VAL A 61 3.59 -6.86 2.71
CA VAL A 61 2.91 -8.14 2.54
C VAL A 61 1.70 -8.01 1.60
N ASP A 62 1.56 -8.99 0.71
CA ASP A 62 0.44 -9.06 -0.22
C ASP A 62 -0.81 -9.67 0.44
N LYS A 63 -1.80 -10.03 -0.38
CA LYS A 63 -3.06 -10.66 0.09
C LYS A 63 -2.85 -12.01 0.79
N HIS A 64 -1.85 -12.79 0.39
CA HIS A 64 -1.64 -14.16 0.82
C HIS A 64 -0.40 -14.31 1.72
N GLY A 65 0.55 -13.40 1.59
CA GLY A 65 1.86 -13.43 2.23
C GLY A 65 2.71 -14.65 1.86
N PRO A 66 3.99 -14.65 2.22
CA PRO A 66 4.90 -15.77 1.94
C PRO A 66 4.56 -17.05 2.72
N HIS A 67 3.76 -16.95 3.79
CA HIS A 67 3.42 -18.06 4.69
C HIS A 67 1.92 -18.35 4.78
N GLY A 68 1.12 -17.84 3.85
CA GLY A 68 -0.35 -17.96 3.91
C GLY A 68 -1.02 -17.00 4.90
N TYR A 69 -0.25 -16.09 5.49
CA TYR A 69 -0.74 -14.99 6.32
C TYR A 69 -0.54 -13.67 5.57
N GLY A 70 -1.63 -13.08 5.08
CA GLY A 70 -1.60 -11.82 4.37
C GLY A 70 -1.70 -10.61 5.31
N TRP A 71 -1.86 -9.43 4.70
CA TRP A 71 -2.04 -8.17 5.43
C TRP A 71 -3.18 -8.22 6.47
N LYS A 72 -4.24 -8.99 6.20
CA LYS A 72 -5.45 -9.03 7.02
C LYS A 72 -5.17 -9.71 8.36
N GLU A 73 -4.49 -10.85 8.31
CA GLU A 73 -4.11 -11.66 9.46
C GLU A 73 -3.10 -10.89 10.32
N ILE A 74 -2.05 -10.34 9.69
CA ILE A 74 -1.02 -9.56 10.39
C ILE A 74 -1.64 -8.32 11.05
N ARG A 75 -2.53 -7.61 10.35
CA ARG A 75 -3.22 -6.43 10.91
C ARG A 75 -4.11 -6.78 12.09
N SER A 76 -4.78 -7.93 12.06
CA SER A 76 -5.63 -8.38 13.18
C SER A 76 -4.84 -8.56 14.46
N ILE A 77 -3.58 -8.99 14.36
CA ILE A 77 -2.69 -9.19 15.50
C ILE A 77 -2.11 -7.86 15.99
N ALA A 78 -1.73 -6.96 15.08
CA ALA A 78 -1.08 -5.70 15.42
C ALA A 78 -2.04 -4.60 15.92
N SER A 79 -3.24 -4.51 15.35
CA SER A 79 -4.20 -3.41 15.62
C SER A 79 -4.57 -3.23 17.11
N PRO A 80 -4.74 -4.30 17.92
CA PRO A 80 -5.05 -4.17 19.36
C PRO A 80 -3.96 -3.47 20.19
N THR A 81 -2.74 -3.33 19.67
CA THR A 81 -1.65 -2.62 20.35
C THR A 81 -1.77 -1.11 20.17
N PHE A 82 -2.32 -0.65 19.04
CA PHE A 82 -2.41 0.77 18.66
C PHE A 82 -3.78 1.38 18.97
N THR A 83 -4.46 0.91 20.02
CA THR A 83 -5.74 1.50 20.43
C THR A 83 -5.51 2.86 21.07
N THR A 84 -6.51 3.75 20.98
CA THR A 84 -6.45 5.09 21.58
C THR A 84 -6.20 5.04 23.11
N GLY A 85 -6.65 3.98 23.78
CA GLY A 85 -6.37 3.75 25.20
C GLY A 85 -4.89 3.47 25.46
N LYS A 86 -4.28 2.57 24.67
CA LYS A 86 -2.86 2.23 24.83
C LYS A 86 -1.93 3.36 24.40
N MET A 87 -2.24 4.05 23.31
CA MET A 87 -1.42 5.16 22.83
C MET A 87 -1.35 6.31 23.85
N ARG A 88 -2.46 6.61 24.54
CA ARG A 88 -2.50 7.62 25.62
C ARG A 88 -1.72 7.24 26.88
N MET A 89 -1.32 5.98 27.03
CA MET A 89 -0.47 5.56 28.16
C MET A 89 1.02 5.69 27.85
N VAL A 90 1.39 5.78 26.56
CA VAL A 90 2.78 5.87 26.10
C VAL A 90 3.19 7.33 25.88
N CYS A 91 2.24 8.20 25.54
CA CYS A 91 2.42 9.65 25.46
C CYS A 91 2.02 10.31 26.79
#